data_AF-A0A959KWP5-F1
#
_entry.id   AF-A0A959KWP5-F1
#
_cell.length_a   1.000
_cell.length_b   1.000
_cell.length_c   1.000
_cell.angle_alpha   90.00
_cell.angle_beta   90.00
_cell.angle_gamma   90.00
#
_symmetry.space_group_name_H-M   'P 1'
#
loop_
_entity.id
_entity.type
_entity.pdbx_description
1 polymer ?
#
loop_
_entity_poly.entity_id
_entity_poly.type
_entity_poly.pdbx_seq_one_letter_code
_entity_poly.pdbx_strand_id
1 'polypeptide(L)'
;KMIEIKLSQGAKPGHGGILPAGKNTPEIARIRHVQPYTSVISPPYHRAFSSPAGLLEFIQQCRELAGGKPVGFKLCVGRRSEFLSICKAIRDTGIYPDFITIDGGEGGTGAAPLEFSNSVGMPYKEGLAFAYDALVGFDLKKEIKLFASGKIITGFHLFRALAL
;
A
#
# COMPACT_ATOMS: atom_id res chain seq x y z
N LYS A 1 12.43 11.22 3.31
CA LYS A 1 13.50 10.35 2.77
C LYS A 1 13.00 9.46 1.62
N MET A 2 11.72 9.13 1.55
CA MET A 2 11.07 8.39 0.45
C MET A 2 9.60 8.82 0.34
N ILE A 3 8.89 8.39 -0.70
CA ILE A 3 7.45 8.57 -0.90
C ILE A 3 6.79 7.19 -1.03
N GLU A 4 5.69 6.97 -0.32
CA GLU A 4 4.89 5.74 -0.42
C GLU A 4 3.49 6.08 -0.94
N ILE A 5 3.14 5.54 -2.11
CA ILE A 5 1.79 5.62 -2.66
C ILE A 5 0.96 4.51 -2.02
N LYS A 6 -0.04 4.90 -1.23
CA LYS A 6 -0.91 3.96 -0.53
C LYS A 6 -2.08 3.54 -1.43
N LEU A 7 -2.04 2.32 -1.95
CA LEU A 7 -3.16 1.72 -2.69
C LEU A 7 -4.21 1.17 -1.71
N SER A 8 -3.76 0.42 -0.71
CA SER A 8 -4.64 -0.19 0.28
C SER A 8 -3.91 -0.41 1.61
N GLN A 9 -4.64 -0.85 2.63
CA GLN A 9 -4.10 -1.23 3.94
C GLN A 9 -4.77 -2.52 4.43
N GLY A 10 -4.06 -3.28 5.26
CA GLY A 10 -4.53 -4.56 5.81
C GLY A 10 -5.92 -4.51 6.43
N ALA A 11 -6.15 -3.56 7.34
CA ALA A 11 -7.40 -3.44 8.07
C ALA A 11 -8.65 -3.11 7.22
N LYS A 12 -8.47 -2.64 5.97
CA LYS A 12 -9.57 -2.29 5.08
C LYS A 12 -9.08 -2.14 3.63
N PRO A 13 -8.75 -3.25 2.94
CA PRO A 13 -8.07 -3.20 1.65
C PRO A 13 -8.90 -2.53 0.55
N GLY A 14 -10.22 -2.63 0.62
CA GLY A 14 -11.15 -2.03 -0.35
C GLY A 14 -11.70 -0.65 0.02
N HIS A 15 -11.16 0.01 1.06
CA HIS A 15 -11.73 1.26 1.55
C HIS A 15 -10.68 2.34 1.84
N GLY A 16 -10.97 3.58 1.44
CA GLY A 16 -10.16 4.75 1.75
C GLY A 16 -10.16 5.11 3.24
N GLY A 17 -9.27 6.03 3.65
CA GLY A 17 -9.15 6.50 5.03
C GLY A 17 -10.47 7.05 5.61
N ILE A 18 -10.70 6.82 6.90
CA ILE A 18 -11.83 7.38 7.63
C ILE A 18 -11.28 8.18 8.81
N LEU A 19 -11.67 9.45 8.90
CA LEU A 19 -11.46 10.29 10.07
C LEU A 19 -12.83 10.71 10.62
N PRO A 20 -13.25 10.19 11.79
CA PRO A 20 -14.50 10.59 12.42
C PRO A 20 -14.54 12.10 12.73
N ALA A 21 -15.72 12.71 12.61
CA ALA A 21 -15.97 14.13 12.90
C ALA A 21 -15.32 14.62 14.21
N GLY A 22 -15.53 13.88 15.31
CA GLY A 22 -14.99 14.26 16.62
C GLY A 22 -13.46 14.30 16.72
N LYS A 23 -12.74 13.68 15.76
CA LYS A 23 -11.28 13.72 15.66
C LYS A 23 -10.77 14.75 14.65
N ASN A 24 -11.63 15.39 13.87
CA ASN A 24 -11.26 16.41 12.89
C ASN A 24 -11.26 17.81 13.54
N THR A 25 -10.28 18.04 14.40
CA THR A 25 -10.10 19.33 15.11
C THR A 25 -9.81 20.48 14.13
N PRO A 26 -9.93 21.76 14.54
CA PRO A 26 -9.59 22.91 13.69
C PRO A 26 -8.17 22.86 13.12
N GLU A 27 -7.21 22.35 13.90
CA GLU A 27 -5.84 22.14 13.44
C GLU A 27 -5.76 21.09 12.32
N ILE A 28 -6.37 19.92 12.51
CA ILE A 28 -6.38 18.84 11.52
C ILE A 28 -7.13 19.27 10.26
N ALA A 29 -8.26 19.96 10.42
CA ALA A 29 -9.07 20.47 9.33
C ALA A 29 -8.29 21.46 8.45
N ARG A 30 -7.53 22.37 9.08
CA ARG A 30 -6.64 23.33 8.40
C ARG A 30 -5.53 22.63 7.62
N ILE A 31 -4.87 21.63 8.21
CA ILE A 31 -3.80 20.85 7.53
C ILE A 31 -4.34 20.11 6.32
N ARG A 32 -5.59 19.63 6.38
CA ARG A 32 -6.21 18.80 5.34
C ARG A 32 -7.07 19.59 4.36
N HIS A 33 -7.24 20.89 4.56
CA HIS A 33 -8.11 21.76 3.76
C HIS A 33 -9.57 21.25 3.71
N VAL A 34 -10.13 20.89 4.87
CA VAL A 34 -11.52 20.45 5.04
C VAL A 34 -12.22 21.27 6.13
N GLN A 35 -13.54 21.13 6.24
CA GLN A 35 -14.30 21.76 7.34
C GLN A 35 -14.00 21.08 8.67
N PRO A 36 -13.85 21.82 9.79
CA PRO A 36 -13.68 21.23 11.11
C PRO A 36 -14.95 20.50 11.57
N TYR A 37 -14.78 19.47 12.40
CA TYR A 37 -15.86 18.68 12.98
C TYR A 37 -16.79 17.97 11.98
N THR A 38 -16.37 17.84 10.71
CA THR A 38 -17.01 16.97 9.73
C THR A 38 -16.22 15.68 9.55
N SER A 39 -16.91 14.56 9.25
CA SER A 39 -16.24 13.30 8.92
C SER A 39 -15.49 13.42 7.59
N VAL A 40 -14.27 12.88 7.52
CA VAL A 40 -13.49 12.81 6.27
C VAL A 40 -13.43 11.36 5.82
N ILE A 41 -14.07 11.08 4.68
CA ILE A 41 -14.10 9.74 4.07
C ILE A 41 -13.37 9.84 2.74
N SER A 42 -12.21 9.18 2.64
CA SER A 42 -11.46 9.15 1.39
C SER A 42 -12.05 8.12 0.42
N PRO A 43 -12.03 8.38 -0.89
CA PRO A 43 -12.40 7.39 -1.90
C PRO A 43 -11.56 6.09 -1.78
N PRO A 44 -12.08 4.94 -2.20
CA PRO A 44 -11.35 3.67 -2.21
C PRO A 44 -10.37 3.53 -3.38
N TYR A 45 -10.24 4.55 -4.23
CA TYR A 45 -9.37 4.58 -5.40
C TYR A 45 -8.57 5.89 -5.45
N HIS A 46 -7.49 5.89 -6.21
CA HIS A 46 -6.72 7.09 -6.52
C HIS A 46 -7.27 7.75 -7.79
N ARG A 47 -7.34 9.08 -7.85
CA ARG A 47 -7.88 9.79 -9.02
C ARG A 47 -6.87 9.97 -10.16
N ALA A 48 -5.58 9.85 -9.87
CA ALA A 48 -4.53 10.09 -10.87
C ALA A 48 -4.31 8.90 -11.82
N PHE A 49 -4.79 7.70 -11.48
CA PHE A 49 -4.60 6.52 -12.31
C PHE A 49 -5.74 5.52 -12.11
N SER A 50 -6.02 4.71 -13.14
CA SER A 50 -7.03 3.65 -13.14
C SER A 50 -6.50 2.31 -13.67
N SER A 51 -5.20 2.23 -13.96
CA SER A 51 -4.55 1.04 -14.51
C SER A 51 -3.18 0.79 -13.84
N PRO A 52 -2.64 -0.43 -13.93
CA PRO A 52 -1.28 -0.72 -13.47
C PRO A 52 -0.20 0.15 -14.14
N ALA A 53 -0.30 0.41 -15.45
CA ALA A 53 0.63 1.29 -16.15
C ALA A 53 0.53 2.74 -15.63
N GLY A 54 -0.68 3.25 -15.42
CA GLY A 54 -0.89 4.59 -14.86
C GLY A 54 -0.36 4.74 -13.43
N LEU A 55 -0.39 3.68 -12.61
CA LEU A 55 0.28 3.67 -11.31
C LEU A 55 1.80 3.87 -11.47
N LEU A 56 2.43 3.19 -12.42
CA LEU A 56 3.87 3.28 -12.65
C LEU A 56 4.26 4.65 -13.20
N GLU A 57 3.50 5.20 -14.14
CA GLU A 57 3.67 6.56 -14.64
C GLU A 57 3.56 7.59 -13.49
N PHE A 58 2.60 7.40 -12.58
CA PHE A 58 2.45 8.26 -11.42
C PHE A 58 3.61 8.13 -10.41
N ILE A 59 4.15 6.92 -10.23
CA ILE A 59 5.38 6.69 -9.44
C ILE A 59 6.56 7.45 -10.05
N GLN A 60 6.74 7.37 -11.37
CA GLN A 60 7.81 8.08 -12.08
C GLN A 60 7.66 9.59 -11.94
N GLN A 61 6.46 10.13 -12.16
CA GLN A 61 6.17 11.55 -11.98
C GLN A 61 6.49 12.00 -10.55
N CYS A 62 6.07 11.23 -9.55
CA CYS A 62 6.37 11.52 -8.14
C CYS A 62 7.88 11.53 -7.87
N ARG A 63 8.63 10.59 -8.45
CA ARG A 63 10.10 10.51 -8.32
C ARG A 63 10.77 11.75 -8.89
N GLU A 64 10.36 12.17 -10.08
CA GLU A 64 10.89 13.37 -10.77
C GLU A 64 10.62 14.63 -9.95
N LEU A 65 9.36 14.87 -9.57
CA LEU A 65 8.95 16.03 -8.77
C LEU A 65 9.61 16.05 -7.39
N ALA A 66 9.95 14.87 -6.85
CA ALA A 66 10.61 14.75 -5.56
C ALA A 66 12.13 14.88 -5.60
N GLY A 67 12.72 15.13 -6.78
CA GLY A 67 14.17 15.25 -6.97
C GLY A 67 14.90 13.90 -6.82
N GLY A 68 14.31 12.81 -7.32
CA GLY A 68 14.92 11.49 -7.31
C GLY A 68 14.81 10.70 -5.99
N LYS A 69 13.95 11.13 -5.07
CA LYS A 69 13.69 10.35 -3.84
C LYS A 69 13.09 8.99 -4.20
N PRO A 70 13.41 7.91 -3.46
CA PRO A 70 12.78 6.61 -3.67
C PRO A 70 11.25 6.70 -3.54
N VAL A 71 10.55 6.12 -4.52
CA VAL A 71 9.09 6.06 -4.58
C VAL A 71 8.65 4.62 -4.73
N GLY A 72 7.81 4.17 -3.81
CA GLY A 72 7.21 2.85 -3.83
C GLY A 72 5.72 2.92 -3.56
N PHE A 73 5.08 1.76 -3.47
CA PHE A 73 3.67 1.69 -3.11
C PHE A 73 3.39 0.63 -2.06
N LYS A 74 2.25 0.79 -1.39
CA LYS A 74 1.76 -0.10 -0.35
C LYS A 74 0.43 -0.71 -0.73
N LEU A 75 0.29 -2.01 -0.51
CA LEU A 75 -0.98 -2.72 -0.64
C LEU A 75 -1.11 -3.86 0.37
N CYS A 76 -2.34 -4.17 0.72
CA CYS A 76 -2.72 -5.50 1.19
C CYS A 76 -3.13 -6.35 -0.02
N VAL A 77 -2.52 -7.52 -0.16
CA VAL A 77 -2.83 -8.42 -1.28
C VAL A 77 -4.27 -8.90 -1.13
N GLY A 78 -5.10 -8.58 -2.11
CA GLY A 78 -6.45 -9.12 -2.27
C GLY A 78 -6.47 -10.16 -3.38
N ARG A 79 -6.84 -9.72 -4.59
CA ARG A 79 -6.82 -10.58 -5.77
C ARG A 79 -5.39 -10.69 -6.31
N ARG A 80 -4.84 -11.90 -6.36
CA ARG A 80 -3.49 -12.17 -6.87
C ARG A 80 -3.27 -11.60 -8.28
N SER A 81 -4.29 -11.65 -9.14
CA SER A 81 -4.24 -11.12 -10.50
C SER A 81 -3.95 -9.62 -10.56
N GLU A 82 -4.36 -8.82 -9.57
CA GLU A 82 -4.08 -7.38 -9.52
C GLU A 82 -2.58 -7.13 -9.32
N PHE A 83 -1.94 -7.87 -8.41
CA PHE A 83 -0.49 -7.78 -8.19
C PHE A 83 0.29 -8.28 -9.41
N LEU A 84 -0.13 -9.41 -10.01
CA LEU A 84 0.50 -9.94 -11.22
C LEU A 84 0.36 -8.97 -12.40
N SER A 85 -0.76 -8.25 -12.49
CA SER A 85 -0.97 -7.22 -13.53
C SER A 85 -0.02 -6.04 -13.36
N ILE A 86 0.32 -5.67 -12.12
CA ILE A 86 1.36 -4.68 -11.83
C ILE A 86 2.74 -5.21 -12.24
N CYS A 87 3.07 -6.46 -11.88
CA CYS A 87 4.35 -7.08 -12.29
C CYS A 87 4.50 -7.10 -13.82
N LYS A 88 3.44 -7.48 -14.55
CA LYS A 88 3.41 -7.41 -16.00
C LYS A 88 3.62 -5.99 -16.52
N ALA A 89 2.91 -5.00 -15.97
CA ALA A 89 3.06 -3.62 -16.38
C ALA A 89 4.48 -3.06 -16.13
N ILE A 90 5.16 -3.48 -15.07
CA ILE A 90 6.56 -3.11 -14.82
C ILE A 90 7.45 -3.61 -15.98
N ARG A 91 7.23 -4.85 -16.42
CA ARG A 91 7.97 -5.43 -17.56
C ARG A 91 7.65 -4.72 -18.87
N ASP A 92 6.39 -4.39 -19.11
CA ASP A 92 5.94 -3.75 -20.35
C ASP A 92 6.41 -2.29 -20.45
N THR A 93 6.40 -1.55 -19.33
CA THR A 93 6.76 -0.11 -19.31
C THR A 93 8.23 0.16 -19.02
N GLY A 94 8.94 -0.76 -18.35
CA GLY A 94 10.29 -0.53 -17.85
C GLY A 94 10.36 0.47 -16.69
N ILE A 95 9.23 0.84 -16.09
CA ILE A 95 9.18 1.75 -14.94
C ILE A 95 9.09 0.93 -13.66
N TYR A 96 10.10 1.07 -12.79
CA TYR A 96 10.23 0.28 -11.57
C TYR A 96 9.86 1.12 -10.35
N PRO A 97 9.05 0.61 -9.40
CA PRO A 97 8.98 1.16 -8.05
C PRO A 97 10.28 0.84 -7.30
N ASP A 98 10.73 1.73 -6.42
CA ASP A 98 11.92 1.49 -5.58
C ASP A 98 11.64 0.43 -4.49
N PHE A 99 10.39 0.33 -4.05
CA PHE A 99 9.95 -0.66 -3.08
C PHE A 99 8.45 -0.96 -3.20
N ILE A 100 8.05 -2.10 -2.66
CA ILE A 100 6.65 -2.46 -2.45
C ILE A 100 6.46 -2.90 -1.00
N THR A 101 5.52 -2.27 -0.30
CA THR A 101 5.12 -2.66 1.06
C THR A 101 3.92 -3.59 1.01
N ILE A 102 4.12 -4.82 1.48
CA ILE A 102 3.07 -5.83 1.64
C ILE A 102 2.50 -5.71 3.06
N ASP A 103 1.24 -5.28 3.14
CA ASP A 103 0.48 -5.17 4.38
C ASP A 103 -0.41 -6.40 4.55
N GLY A 104 -0.22 -7.15 5.64
CA GLY A 104 -1.11 -8.23 5.98
C GLY A 104 -2.45 -7.74 6.51
N GLY A 105 -3.50 -8.53 6.33
CA GLY A 105 -4.84 -8.27 6.88
C GLY A 105 -4.86 -8.03 8.40
N GLU A 106 -3.80 -8.43 9.10
CA GLU A 106 -3.61 -8.20 10.53
C GLU A 106 -3.27 -6.75 10.89
N GLY A 107 -3.10 -5.86 9.90
CA GLY A 107 -2.80 -4.45 10.10
C GLY A 107 -3.81 -3.74 11.00
N GLY A 108 -3.34 -2.78 11.80
CA GLY A 108 -4.19 -1.95 12.65
C GLY A 108 -4.90 -0.82 11.90
N THR A 109 -5.89 -0.22 12.54
CA THR A 109 -6.56 1.00 12.06
C THR A 109 -7.13 1.81 13.20
N GLY A 110 -7.12 3.14 13.07
CA GLY A 110 -7.77 4.04 14.03
C GLY A 110 -9.29 4.18 13.82
N ALA A 111 -9.78 3.84 12.62
CA ALA A 111 -11.20 3.81 12.27
C ALA A 111 -11.42 2.95 11.01
N ALA A 112 -12.25 1.93 11.13
CA ALA A 112 -12.71 1.09 10.03
C ALA A 112 -13.99 0.37 10.44
N PRO A 113 -14.85 -0.04 9.49
CA PRO A 113 -15.92 -0.99 9.78
C PRO A 113 -15.34 -2.34 10.23
N LEU A 114 -16.05 -3.04 11.12
CA LEU A 114 -15.58 -4.28 11.73
C LEU A 114 -15.48 -5.42 10.71
N GLU A 115 -16.38 -5.43 9.74
CA GLU A 115 -16.42 -6.39 8.64
C GLU A 115 -15.12 -6.31 7.82
N PHE A 116 -14.62 -5.11 7.59
CA PHE A 116 -13.35 -4.93 6.90
C PHE A 116 -12.16 -5.34 7.79
N SER A 117 -12.20 -4.96 9.06
CA SER A 117 -11.06 -5.19 9.96
C SER A 117 -10.86 -6.67 10.29
N ASN A 118 -11.93 -7.46 10.27
CA ASN A 118 -11.91 -8.85 10.75
C ASN A 118 -12.03 -9.89 9.63
N SER A 119 -12.35 -9.51 8.39
CA SER A 119 -12.76 -10.49 7.37
C SER A 119 -12.16 -10.31 5.99
N VAL A 120 -11.30 -9.31 5.75
CA VAL A 120 -10.69 -9.09 4.43
C VAL A 120 -9.19 -8.83 4.51
N GLY A 121 -8.50 -9.14 3.41
CA GLY A 121 -7.05 -9.00 3.27
C GLY A 121 -6.31 -10.32 3.47
N MET A 122 -5.32 -10.59 2.62
CA MET A 122 -4.46 -11.74 2.77
C MET A 122 -3.57 -11.56 4.01
N PRO A 123 -3.37 -12.59 4.85
CA PRO A 123 -2.46 -12.48 5.98
C PRO A 123 -1.02 -12.24 5.50
N TYR A 124 -0.19 -11.60 6.35
CA TYR A 124 1.08 -11.05 5.88
C TYR A 124 2.05 -12.11 5.35
N LYS A 125 2.00 -13.34 5.89
CA LYS A 125 2.94 -14.40 5.51
C LYS A 125 2.67 -14.86 4.09
N GLU A 126 1.41 -15.13 3.79
CA GLU A 126 0.92 -15.55 2.49
C GLU A 126 1.09 -14.43 1.47
N GLY A 127 0.75 -13.20 1.86
CA GLY A 127 0.93 -12.02 1.01
C GLY A 127 2.39 -11.77 0.65
N LEU A 128 3.29 -11.86 1.63
CA LEU A 128 4.72 -11.65 1.43
C LEU A 128 5.34 -12.75 0.56
N ALA A 129 5.09 -14.02 0.89
CA ALA A 129 5.60 -15.15 0.11
C ALA A 129 5.12 -15.08 -1.35
N PHE A 130 3.82 -14.82 -1.56
CA PHE A 130 3.26 -14.65 -2.90
C PHE A 130 3.90 -13.49 -3.66
N ALA A 131 4.06 -12.32 -3.02
CA ALA A 131 4.65 -11.16 -3.66
C ALA A 131 6.12 -11.41 -4.02
N TYR A 132 6.88 -12.07 -3.13
CA TYR A 132 8.26 -12.47 -3.39
C TYR A 132 8.34 -13.40 -4.60
N ASP A 133 7.59 -14.49 -4.60
CA ASP A 133 7.59 -15.48 -5.68
C ASP A 133 7.14 -14.87 -7.01
N ALA A 134 6.14 -13.98 -6.99
CA ALA A 134 5.71 -13.26 -8.18
C ALA A 134 6.82 -12.35 -8.72
N LEU A 135 7.50 -11.58 -7.87
CA LEU A 135 8.61 -10.75 -8.32
C LEU A 135 9.79 -11.58 -8.84
N VAL A 136 10.05 -12.76 -8.26
CA VAL A 136 11.06 -13.70 -8.78
C VAL A 136 10.64 -14.24 -10.16
N GLY A 137 9.40 -14.71 -10.30
CA GLY A 137 8.88 -15.27 -11.54
C GLY A 137 8.85 -14.28 -12.71
N PHE A 138 8.70 -12.98 -12.43
CA PHE A 138 8.78 -11.91 -13.42
C PHE A 138 10.19 -11.33 -13.60
N ASP A 139 11.20 -11.87 -12.91
CA ASP A 139 12.58 -11.38 -12.93
C ASP A 139 12.74 -9.93 -12.43
N LEU A 140 11.87 -9.49 -11.51
CA LEU A 140 11.78 -8.13 -10.98
C LEU A 140 12.41 -7.97 -9.59
N LYS A 141 12.58 -9.06 -8.84
CA LYS A 141 13.00 -9.02 -7.43
C LYS A 141 14.38 -8.37 -7.22
N LYS A 142 15.22 -8.35 -8.26
CA LYS A 142 16.56 -7.73 -8.28
C LYS A 142 16.50 -6.22 -8.07
N GLU A 143 15.49 -5.59 -8.66
CA GLU A 143 15.33 -4.13 -8.72
C GLU A 143 14.46 -3.60 -7.58
N ILE A 144 13.55 -4.44 -7.06
CA ILE A 144 12.49 -4.01 -6.16
C ILE A 144 12.71 -4.54 -4.74
N LYS A 145 12.76 -3.62 -3.77
CA LYS A 145 12.78 -3.95 -2.34
C LYS A 145 11.38 -4.31 -1.86
N LEU A 146 11.28 -5.32 -1.00
CA LEU A 146 10.02 -5.66 -0.32
C LEU A 146 10.08 -5.22 1.14
N PHE A 147 8.99 -4.60 1.60
CA PHE A 147 8.73 -4.38 3.01
C PHE A 147 7.52 -5.22 3.43
N ALA A 148 7.52 -5.68 4.67
CA ALA A 148 6.44 -6.46 5.25
C ALA A 148 5.88 -5.75 6.48
N SER A 149 4.55 -5.73 6.60
CA SER A 149 3.84 -5.23 7.76
C SER A 149 2.62 -6.11 8.06
N GLY A 150 2.22 -6.20 9.34
CA GLY A 150 1.15 -7.09 9.79
C GLY A 150 1.48 -7.76 11.12
N LYS A 151 1.36 -7.04 12.24
CA LYS A 151 1.64 -7.52 13.62
C LYS A 151 3.00 -8.23 13.80
N ILE A 152 4.05 -7.70 13.17
CA ILE A 152 5.44 -8.12 13.40
C ILE A 152 5.93 -7.47 14.69
N ILE A 153 5.70 -8.12 15.83
CA ILE A 153 5.92 -7.56 17.18
C ILE A 153 7.01 -8.28 17.99
N THR A 154 7.53 -9.41 17.51
CA THR A 154 8.60 -10.16 18.17
C THR A 154 9.79 -10.37 17.23
N GLY A 155 10.97 -10.63 17.78
CA GLY A 155 12.15 -10.99 16.99
C GLY A 155 11.93 -12.23 16.11
N PHE A 156 11.14 -13.20 16.58
CA PHE A 156 10.77 -14.37 15.78
C PHE A 156 9.86 -14.02 14.60
N HIS A 157 8.98 -13.01 14.73
CA HIS A 157 8.18 -12.54 13.60
C HIS A 157 9.06 -11.86 12.55
N LEU A 158 10.06 -11.08 12.99
CA LEU A 158 11.03 -10.45 12.11
C LEU A 158 11.85 -11.50 11.36
N PHE A 159 12.42 -12.47 12.08
CA PHE A 159 13.19 -13.56 11.48
C PHE A 159 12.36 -14.34 10.45
N ARG A 160 11.10 -14.66 10.79
CA ARG A 160 10.18 -15.31 9.84
C ARG A 160 9.93 -14.47 8.59
N ALA A 161 9.70 -13.17 8.74
CA ALA A 161 9.44 -12.29 7.60
C ALA A 161 10.68 -12.12 6.69
N LEU A 162 11.89 -12.22 7.24
CA LEU A 162 13.14 -12.18 6.46
C LEU A 162 13.45 -13.50 5.75
N ALA A 163 12.92 -14.62 6.26
CA ALA A 163 13.12 -15.95 5.69
C ALA A 163 12.10 -16.32 4.59
N LEU A 164 11.01 -15.56 4.49
CA LEU A 164 10.02 -15.63 3.41
C LEU A 164 10.47 -14.75 2.24
#